data_AF-A0A5U8SYB3-F1
#
_entry.id   AF-A0A5U8SYB3-F1
#
_cell.length_a   1.000
_cell.length_b   1.000
_cell.length_c   1.000
_cell.angle_alpha   90.00
_cell.angle_beta   90.00
_cell.angle_gamma   90.00
#
_symmetry.space_group_name_H-M   'P 1'
#
loop_
_entity.id
_entity.type
_entity.pdbx_description
1 polymer ?
#
loop_
_entity_poly.entity_id
_entity_poly.type
_entity_poly.pdbx_seq_one_letter_code
_entity_poly.pdbx_strand_id
1 'polypeptide(L)' 'RYQQPLIDLTEDARASCSYAGGTPSLIRELNGAQTPGCQFANGKRCSQQSLLSGSCGSVL' A
#
# COMPACT_ATOMS: atom_id res chain seq x y z
N ARG A 1 -8.71 -15.76 14.21
CA ARG A 1 -9.01 -15.11 12.92
C ARG A 1 -8.27 -13.79 12.94
N TYR A 2 -7.17 -13.63 12.20
CA TYR A 2 -6.47 -12.35 12.11
C TYR A 2 -7.47 -11.36 11.54
N GLN A 3 -7.99 -10.46 12.37
CA GLN A 3 -8.69 -9.27 11.92
C GLN A 3 -7.63 -8.48 11.18
N GLN A 4 -7.57 -8.62 9.86
CA GLN A 4 -6.82 -7.67 9.06
C GLN A 4 -7.38 -6.30 9.42
N PRO A 5 -6.56 -5.39 9.96
CA PRO A 5 -7.01 -4.03 10.19
C PRO A 5 -7.60 -3.56 8.86
N LEU A 6 -8.80 -2.99 8.90
CA LEU A 6 -9.44 -2.47 7.71
C LEU A 6 -8.53 -1.38 7.14
N ILE A 7 -7.66 -1.75 6.19
CA ILE A 7 -6.79 -0.81 5.50
C ILE A 7 -7.70 -0.10 4.51
N ASP A 8 -7.99 1.16 4.80
CA ASP A 8 -8.86 2.01 3.99
C ASP A 8 -8.16 2.46 2.69
N LEU A 9 -7.90 1.49 1.82
CA LEU A 9 -7.49 1.73 0.44
C LEU A 9 -8.73 1.75 -0.46
N THR A 10 -8.72 2.63 -1.46
CA THR A 10 -9.67 2.53 -2.57
C THR A 10 -9.52 1.19 -3.28
N GLU A 11 -10.58 0.73 -3.91
CA GLU A 11 -10.59 -0.53 -4.66
C GLU A 11 -9.51 -0.57 -5.74
N ASP A 12 -9.31 0.53 -6.47
CA ASP A 12 -8.26 0.69 -7.47
C ASP A 12 -6.85 0.60 -6.87
N ALA A 13 -6.62 1.24 -5.72
CA ALA A 13 -5.32 1.20 -5.06
C ALA A 13 -5.02 -0.19 -4.48
N ARG A 14 -6.05 -0.86 -3.96
CA ARG A 14 -5.96 -2.23 -3.45
C ARG A 14 -5.69 -3.24 -4.56
N ALA A 15 -6.38 -3.09 -5.70
CA ALA A 15 -6.13 -3.88 -6.90
C ALA A 15 -4.70 -3.65 -7.40
N SER A 16 -4.29 -2.40 -7.59
CA SER A 16 -2.93 -2.03 -8.03
C SER A 16 -1.84 -2.58 -7.10
N CYS A 17 -2.03 -2.46 -5.78
CA CYS A 17 -1.14 -3.04 -4.78
C CYS A 17 -0.98 -4.55 -4.95
N SER A 18 -2.10 -5.26 -5.15
CA SER A 18 -2.10 -6.71 -5.30
C SER A 18 -1.48 -7.14 -6.64
N TYR A 19 -1.81 -6.45 -7.74
CA TYR A 19 -1.23 -6.67 -9.07
C TYR A 19 0.28 -6.46 -9.09
N ALA A 20 0.77 -5.48 -8.32
CA ALA A 20 2.19 -5.20 -8.15
C ALA A 20 2.93 -6.22 -7.26
N GLY A 21 2.23 -7.21 -6.69
CA GLY A 21 2.80 -8.19 -5.77
C GLY A 21 3.04 -7.67 -4.35
N GLY A 22 2.39 -6.56 -3.98
CA GLY A 22 2.41 -6.03 -2.62
C GLY A 22 1.21 -6.51 -1.79
N THR A 23 1.15 -6.05 -0.54
CA THR A 23 0.06 -6.33 0.40
C THR A 23 -0.41 -5.03 1.06
N PRO A 24 -1.74 -4.80 1.15
CA PRO A 24 -2.31 -3.68 1.89
C PRO A 24 -1.80 -3.62 3.34
N SER A 25 -1.35 -2.45 3.78
CA SER A 25 -0.79 -2.26 5.12
C SER A 25 -0.92 -0.80 5.58
N LEU A 26 -0.80 -0.57 6.89
CA LEU A 26 -0.61 0.78 7.45
C LEU A 26 0.87 1.15 7.37
N ILE A 27 1.17 2.24 6.68
CA ILE A 27 2.51 2.79 6.56
C ILE A 27 2.68 3.82 7.68
N ARG A 28 3.75 3.69 8.45
CA ARG A 28 4.14 4.72 9.41
C ARG A 28 5.06 5.72 8.73
N GLU A 29 4.56 6.93 8.58
CA GLU A 29 5.28 8.08 8.02
C GLU A 29 6.36 8.59 8.99
N LEU A 30 7.28 9.42 8.50
CA LEU A 30 8.34 10.02 9.31
C LEU A 30 7.80 10.91 10.44
N ASN A 31 6.63 11.54 10.22
CA ASN A 31 5.93 12.33 11.23
C ASN A 31 5.17 11.47 12.26
N GLY A 32 5.24 10.14 12.15
CA GLY A 32 4.59 9.18 13.03
C GLY A 32 3.13 8.87 12.68
N ALA A 33 2.53 9.57 11.70
CA ALA A 33 1.18 9.27 11.22
C ALA A 33 1.13 7.87 10.57
N GLN A 34 -0.04 7.25 10.64
CA GLN A 34 -0.31 6.00 9.95
C GLN A 34 -1.24 6.26 8.77
N THR A 35 -0.81 5.86 7.58
CA THR A 35 -1.57 6.05 6.34
C THR A 35 -1.82 4.68 5.67
N PRO A 36 -2.99 4.47 5.04
CA PRO A 36 -3.22 3.27 4.26
C PRO A 36 -2.32 3.26 3.02
N GLY A 37 -1.72 2.11 2.74
CA GLY A 37 -0.81 1.95 1.62
C GLY A 37 -0.49 0.49 1.33
N CYS A 38 0.53 0.27 0.52
CA CYS A 38 0.96 -1.04 0.07
C CYS A 38 2.39 -1.31 0.51
N GLN A 39 2.64 -2.48 1.10
CA GLN A 39 3.97 -2.95 1.45
C GLN A 39 4.39 -4.09 0.52
N PHE A 40 5.65 -4.05 0.09
CA PHE A 40 6.26 -5.04 -0.79
C PHE A 40 7.25 -5.92 -0.03
N ALA A 41 7.50 -7.12 -0.54
CA ALA A 41 8.43 -8.08 0.07
C ALA A 41 9.88 -7.54 0.20
N ASN A 42 10.27 -6.61 -0.67
CA ASN A 42 11.57 -5.92 -0.61
C ASN A 42 11.62 -4.79 0.44
N GLY A 43 10.58 -4.60 1.24
CA GLY A 43 10.48 -3.56 2.25
C GLY A 43 10.03 -2.19 1.73
N LYS A 44 9.84 -2.01 0.40
CA LYS A 44 9.25 -0.78 -0.14
C LYS A 44 7.83 -0.62 0.38
N ARG A 45 7.44 0.62 0.65
CA ARG A 45 6.09 0.99 1.10
C ARG A 45 5.61 2.15 0.23
N CYS A 46 4.42 2.01 -0.35
CA CYS A 46 3.82 3.00 -1.24
C CYS A 46 2.53 3.52 -0.63
N SER A 47 2.39 4.85 -0.53
CA SER A 47 1.10 5.46 -0.19
C SER A 47 0.05 5.11 -1.24
N GLN A 48 -1.24 5.21 -0.87
CA GLN A 48 -2.35 5.11 -1.82
C GLN A 48 -2.14 5.99 -3.07
N GLN A 49 -1.76 7.25 -2.87
CA GLN A 49 -1.58 8.20 -3.96
C GLN A 49 -0.47 7.76 -4.92
N SER A 50 0.64 7.25 -4.38
CA SER A 50 1.77 6.79 -5.18
C SER A 50 1.46 5.54 -6.01
N LEU A 51 0.58 4.66 -5.49
CA LEU A 51 0.07 3.50 -6.23
C LEU A 51 -0.82 3.93 -7.38
N LEU A 52 -1.80 4.80 -7.11
CA LEU A 52 -2.76 5.28 -8.11
C LEU A 52 -2.08 6.12 -9.21
N SER A 53 -1.06 6.87 -8.85
CA SER A 53 -0.23 7.62 -9.80
C SER A 53 0.68 6.73 -10.66
N GLY A 54 0.85 5.45 -10.33
CA GLY A 54 1.83 4.55 -10.96
C GLY A 54 3.29 4.87 -10.65
N SER A 55 3.54 5.87 -9.78
CA SER A 55 4.87 6.29 -9.34
C SER A 55 5.53 5.28 -8.39
N CYS A 56 4.79 4.28 -7.90
CA CYS A 56 5.25 3.30 -6.93
C CYS A 56 4.51 1.97 -7.12
N GLY A 57 5.23 0.85 -7.04
CA GLY A 57 4.66 -0.49 -7.24
C GLY A 57 4.59 -0.94 -8.71
N SER A 58 5.00 -0.13 -9.66
CA SER A 58 5.21 -0.58 -11.04
C SER A 58 6.32 -1.64 -11.10
N VAL A 59 6.03 -2.77 -11.76
CA VAL A 59 7.00 -3.85 -12.07
C VAL A 59 7.72 -3.57 -13.41
N LEU A 60 7.67 -2.33 -13.89
CA LEU A 60 8.42 -1.90 -15.09
C LEU A 60 9.86 -1.55 -14.70
#